data_AF-A0A4Q2UYU2-F1
#
_entry.id   AF-A0A4Q2UYU2-F1
#
_cell.length_a   1.000
_cell.length_b   1.000
_cell.length_c   1.000
_cell.angle_alpha   90.00
_cell.angle_beta   90.00
_cell.angle_gamma   90.00
#
_symmetry.space_group_name_H-M   'P 1'
#
loop_
_entity.id
_entity.type
_entity.pdbx_description
1 polymer ?
#
loop_
_entity_poly.entity_id
_entity_poly.type
_entity_poly.pdbx_seq_one_letter_code
_entity_poly.pdbx_strand_id
1 'polypeptide(L)'
;MLEYLAMIEAIAGLKIEEEIAWITDAKFRGILSAMQEPRKKVQWMKMKHLDQIIPGNNAFLKNFADLLKRIFVLNPNQRITAKQALQHPFLVEEAQPDDGLVAAKVH
;
A
#
# COMPACT_ATOMS: atom_id res chain seq x y z
N MET A 1 15.72 -4.04 -3.20
CA MET A 1 14.58 -4.91 -2.82
C MET A 1 14.22 -4.75 -1.34
N LEU A 2 15.15 -4.94 -0.39
CA LEU A 2 14.87 -4.84 1.05
C LEU A 2 14.41 -3.45 1.53
N GLU A 3 14.93 -2.37 0.93
CA GLU A 3 14.48 -1.01 1.24
C GLU A 3 13.00 -0.79 0.95
N TYR A 4 12.51 -1.33 -0.17
CA TYR A 4 11.09 -1.26 -0.54
C TYR A 4 10.22 -2.04 0.45
N LEU A 5 10.67 -3.20 0.94
CA LEU A 5 9.95 -3.96 1.96
C LEU A 5 9.86 -3.19 3.28
N ALA A 6 10.96 -2.60 3.75
CA ALA A 6 10.97 -1.78 4.97
C ALA A 6 10.10 -0.52 4.83
N MET A 7 10.04 0.06 3.63
CA MET A 7 9.16 1.19 3.34
C MET A 7 7.69 0.79 3.36
N ILE A 8 7.32 -0.34 2.72
CA ILE A 8 5.95 -0.86 2.73
C ILE A 8 5.52 -1.20 4.15
N GLU A 9 6.39 -1.84 4.94
CA GLU A 9 6.17 -2.13 6.36
C GLU A 9 5.80 -0.86 7.14
N ALA A 10 6.56 0.22 6.97
CA ALA A 10 6.31 1.47 7.69
C ALA A 10 5.05 2.21 7.21
N ILE A 11 4.78 2.23 5.90
CA ILE A 11 3.63 2.94 5.34
C ILE A 11 2.32 2.21 5.64
N ALA A 12 2.31 0.88 5.47
CA ALA A 12 1.13 0.05 5.66
C ALA A 12 0.92 -0.40 7.12
N GLY A 13 1.92 -0.17 7.99
CA GLY A 13 1.86 -0.54 9.42
C GLY A 13 1.78 -2.04 9.64
N LEU A 14 2.19 -2.82 8.63
CA LEU A 14 2.25 -4.26 8.70
C LEU A 14 3.50 -4.66 9.48
N LYS A 15 3.47 -5.83 10.10
CA LYS A 15 4.68 -6.50 10.56
C LYS A 15 4.96 -7.64 9.62
N ILE A 16 6.10 -7.56 8.94
CA ILE A 16 6.49 -8.55 7.93
C ILE A 16 6.50 -9.94 8.56
N GLU A 17 7.04 -10.08 9.77
CA GLU A 17 7.14 -11.34 10.51
C GLU A 17 5.78 -12.02 10.70
N GLU A 18 4.71 -11.25 10.90
CA GLU A 18 3.35 -11.77 11.07
C GLU A 18 2.74 -12.16 9.72
N GLU A 19 2.91 -11.32 8.69
CA GLU A 19 2.37 -11.51 7.33
C GLU A 19 2.95 -12.73 6.61
N ILE A 20 4.21 -13.05 6.89
CA ILE A 20 4.95 -14.14 6.24
C ILE A 20 5.32 -15.26 7.20
N ALA A 21 4.72 -15.31 8.40
CA ALA A 21 4.96 -16.37 9.39
C ALA A 21 4.75 -17.79 8.82
N TRP A 22 3.90 -17.92 7.80
CA TRP A 22 3.65 -19.17 7.08
C TRP A 22 4.85 -19.64 6.23
N ILE A 23 5.82 -18.77 5.94
CA ILE A 23 7.04 -19.10 5.20
C ILE A 23 8.08 -19.67 6.18
N THR A 24 8.24 -21.00 6.19
CA THR A 24 9.19 -21.69 7.07
C THR A 24 10.63 -21.76 6.52
N ASP A 25 10.92 -21.03 5.44
CA ASP A 25 12.18 -21.08 4.71
C ASP A 25 13.33 -20.38 5.47
N ALA A 26 14.46 -21.08 5.63
CA ALA A 26 15.64 -20.57 6.34
C ALA A 26 16.29 -19.35 5.66
N LYS A 27 16.23 -19.25 4.32
CA LYS A 27 16.69 -18.08 3.55
C LYS A 27 15.89 -16.84 3.95
N PHE A 28 14.60 -17.00 4.24
CA PHE A 28 13.73 -15.90 4.62
C PHE A 28 14.05 -15.34 6.01
N ARG A 29 14.50 -16.17 6.95
CA ARG A 29 15.02 -15.70 8.24
C ARG A 29 16.22 -14.78 8.07
N GLY A 30 17.12 -15.12 7.13
CA GLY A 30 18.26 -14.27 6.77
C GLY A 30 17.84 -12.91 6.20
N ILE A 31 16.74 -12.88 5.42
CA ILE A 31 16.16 -11.64 4.88
C ILE A 31 15.67 -10.73 6.00
N LEU A 32 14.93 -11.25 6.99
CA LEU A 32 14.44 -10.46 8.12
C LEU A 32 15.58 -9.81 8.92
N SER A 33 16.66 -10.57 9.17
CA SER A 33 17.86 -10.01 9.80
C SER A 33 18.51 -8.92 8.95
N ALA A 34 18.59 -9.12 7.63
CA ALA A 34 19.14 -8.14 6.69
C ALA A 34 18.29 -6.85 6.55
N MET A 35 17.04 -6.85 7.02
CA MET A 35 16.16 -5.67 6.99
C MET A 35 16.40 -4.67 8.12
N GLN A 36 17.26 -4.98 9.11
CA GLN A 36 17.53 -4.07 10.24
C GLN A 36 18.05 -2.70 9.80
N GLU A 37 19.04 -2.65 8.90
CA GLU A 37 19.58 -1.38 8.40
C GLU A 37 18.54 -0.57 7.58
N PRO A 38 17.81 -1.17 6.61
CA PRO A 38 16.68 -0.50 5.96
C PRO A 38 15.61 0.05 6.92
N ARG A 39 15.22 -0.69 7.96
CA ARG A 39 14.25 -0.23 8.96
C ARG A 39 14.75 1.00 9.71
N LYS A 40 16.02 1.02 10.13
CA LYS A 40 16.65 2.19 10.75
C LYS A 40 16.63 3.40 9.83
N LYS A 41 16.94 3.22 8.55
CA LYS A 41 16.88 4.29 7.54
C LYS A 41 15.48 4.86 7.41
N VAL A 42 14.46 4.01 7.30
CA VAL A 42 13.04 4.41 7.25
C VAL A 42 12.62 5.16 8.52
N GLN A 43 13.05 4.67 9.69
CA GLN A 43 12.82 5.34 10.97
C GLN A 43 13.48 6.73 11.03
N TRP A 44 14.73 6.85 10.56
CA TRP A 44 15.45 8.13 10.50
C TRP A 44 14.77 9.14 9.57
N MET A 45 14.21 8.67 8.46
CA MET A 45 13.40 9.47 7.53
C MET A 45 12.03 9.87 8.12
N LYS A 46 11.65 9.35 9.30
CA LYS A 46 10.36 9.59 9.97
C LYS A 46 9.17 9.37 9.04
N MET A 47 9.21 8.28 8.27
CA MET A 47 8.10 7.92 7.38
C MET A 47 6.81 7.77 8.19
N LYS A 48 5.72 8.26 7.60
CA LYS A 48 4.40 8.30 8.23
C LYS A 48 3.58 7.09 7.80
N HIS A 49 2.66 6.68 8.68
CA HIS A 49 1.67 5.67 8.32
C HIS A 49 0.69 6.22 7.29
N LEU A 50 0.05 5.35 6.49
CA LEU A 50 -0.88 5.77 5.46
C LEU A 50 -2.02 6.64 6.01
N ASP A 51 -2.51 6.34 7.22
CA ASP A 51 -3.56 7.12 7.90
C ASP A 51 -3.13 8.55 8.26
N GLN A 52 -1.82 8.77 8.41
CA GLN A 52 -1.24 10.09 8.68
C GLN A 52 -0.89 10.84 7.39
N ILE A 53 -0.65 10.12 6.28
CA ILE A 53 -0.38 10.68 4.95
C ILE A 53 -1.69 11.09 4.27
N ILE A 54 -2.70 10.21 4.35
CA ILE A 54 -4.00 10.36 3.72
C ILE A 54 -5.02 10.47 4.86
N PRO A 55 -5.29 11.68 5.37
CA PRO A 55 -6.25 11.86 6.44
C PRO A 55 -7.64 11.48 5.92
N GLY A 56 -8.28 10.46 6.51
CA GLY A 56 -9.61 9.98 6.13
C GLY A 56 -10.74 10.95 6.52
N ASN A 57 -10.65 12.21 6.09
CA ASN A 57 -11.58 13.27 6.43
C ASN A 57 -12.85 13.28 5.55
N ASN A 58 -12.84 12.61 4.40
CA ASN A 58 -13.98 12.44 3.52
C ASN A 58 -14.05 11.00 2.98
N ALA A 59 -15.17 10.64 2.33
CA ALA A 59 -15.40 9.28 1.82
C ALA A 59 -14.35 8.87 0.79
N PHE A 60 -14.03 9.76 -0.16
CA PHE A 60 -13.03 9.53 -1.20
C PHE A 60 -11.65 9.15 -0.61
N LEU A 61 -11.12 9.93 0.33
CA LEU A 61 -9.81 9.68 0.95
C LEU A 61 -9.82 8.44 1.84
N LYS A 62 -10.94 8.14 2.51
CA LYS A 62 -11.11 6.87 3.24
C LYS A 62 -11.07 5.68 2.28
N ASN A 63 -11.82 5.74 1.17
CA ASN A 63 -11.86 4.70 0.15
C ASN A 63 -10.49 4.54 -0.53
N PHE A 64 -9.79 5.64 -0.79
CA PHE A 64 -8.45 5.62 -1.37
C PHE A 64 -7.44 4.93 -0.44
N ALA A 65 -7.44 5.33 0.84
CA ALA A 65 -6.56 4.74 1.83
C ALA A 65 -6.86 3.24 2.03
N ASP A 66 -8.14 2.84 2.04
CA ASP A 66 -8.54 1.43 2.16
C ASP A 66 -8.02 0.60 0.99
N LEU A 67 -8.16 1.09 -0.25
CA LEU A 67 -7.66 0.41 -1.44
C LEU A 67 -6.14 0.19 -1.35
N LEU A 68 -5.39 1.24 -1.00
CA LEU A 68 -3.92 1.15 -0.89
C LEU A 68 -3.49 0.15 0.20
N LYS A 69 -4.15 0.15 1.36
CA LYS A 69 -3.87 -0.85 2.42
C LYS A 69 -4.04 -2.27 1.90
N ARG A 70 -5.10 -2.54 1.14
CA ARG A 70 -5.37 -3.85 0.56
C ARG A 70 -4.40 -4.26 -0.55
N ILE A 71 -3.86 -3.28 -1.30
CA ILE A 71 -2.84 -3.51 -2.34
C ILE A 71 -1.46 -3.81 -1.70
N PHE A 72 -1.14 -3.17 -0.57
CA PHE A 72 0.16 -3.32 0.09
C PHE A 72 0.28 -4.51 1.05
N VAL A 73 -0.78 -5.32 1.21
CA VAL A 73 -0.71 -6.60 1.93
C VAL A 73 0.39 -7.47 1.32
N LEU A 74 1.30 -7.95 2.17
CA LEU A 74 2.48 -8.69 1.74
C LEU A 74 2.15 -10.14 1.40
N ASN A 75 1.21 -10.75 2.13
CA ASN A 75 0.73 -12.09 1.81
C ASN A 75 -0.11 -12.05 0.50
N PRO A 76 0.37 -12.65 -0.61
CA PRO A 76 -0.33 -12.57 -1.89
C PRO A 76 -1.69 -13.26 -1.87
N ASN A 77 -1.91 -14.21 -0.95
CA ASN A 77 -3.20 -14.90 -0.79
C ASN A 77 -4.26 -14.05 -0.10
N GLN A 78 -3.84 -13.02 0.64
CA GLN A 78 -4.73 -12.07 1.34
C GLN A 78 -4.80 -10.72 0.64
N ARG A 79 -3.84 -10.41 -0.23
CA ARG A 79 -3.80 -9.20 -1.04
C ARG A 79 -4.97 -9.15 -2.01
N ILE A 80 -5.56 -7.96 -2.18
CA ILE A 80 -6.65 -7.76 -3.13
C ILE A 80 -6.23 -8.12 -4.56
N THR A 81 -7.11 -8.82 -5.28
CA THR A 81 -6.90 -9.12 -6.70
C THR A 81 -7.26 -7.91 -7.57
N ALA A 82 -6.75 -7.86 -8.80
CA ALA A 82 -7.10 -6.79 -9.75
C ALA A 82 -8.62 -6.69 -9.97
N LYS A 83 -9.31 -7.84 -10.11
CA LYS A 83 -10.77 -7.89 -10.27
C LYS A 83 -11.51 -7.29 -9.08
N GLN A 84 -11.08 -7.59 -7.86
CA GLN A 84 -11.66 -7.01 -6.65
C GLN A 84 -11.33 -5.53 -6.49
N ALA A 85 -10.11 -5.11 -6.86
CA ALA A 85 -9.71 -3.70 -6.83
C ALA A 85 -10.59 -2.86 -7.76
N LEU A 86 -10.87 -3.34 -8.98
CA LEU A 86 -11.80 -2.69 -9.91
C LEU A 86 -13.22 -2.54 -9.37
N GLN A 87 -13.62 -3.36 -8.40
CA GLN A 87 -14.93 -3.29 -7.73
C GLN A 87 -14.88 -2.45 -6.44
N HIS A 88 -13.72 -1.90 -6.08
CA HIS A 88 -13.57 -1.12 -4.86
C HIS A 88 -14.28 0.23 -4.97
N PRO A 89 -14.96 0.75 -3.91
CA PRO A 89 -15.67 2.03 -3.95
C PRO A 89 -14.85 3.21 -4.48
N PHE A 90 -13.53 3.21 -4.24
CA PHE A 90 -12.61 4.22 -4.79
C PHE A 90 -12.54 4.24 -6.33
N LEU A 91 -12.63 3.07 -6.99
CA LEU A 91 -12.57 2.95 -8.45
C LEU A 91 -13.96 2.85 -9.10
N VAL A 92 -14.99 2.60 -8.30
CA VAL A 92 -16.39 2.47 -8.75
C VAL A 92 -17.16 3.77 -8.55
N GLU A 93 -16.73 4.67 -7.65
CA GLU A 93 -17.29 6.03 -7.58
C GLU A 93 -17.37 6.59 -8.98
N GLU A 94 -18.60 6.86 -9.44
CA GLU A 94 -18.85 7.36 -10.78
C GLU A 94 -17.90 8.54 -10.97
N ALA A 95 -16.97 8.40 -11.91
CA ALA A 95 -16.35 9.57 -12.48
C ALA A 95 -17.51 10.51 -12.79
N GLN A 96 -17.50 11.72 -12.21
CA GLN A 96 -18.36 12.77 -12.76
C GLN A 96 -18.20 12.64 -14.27
N PRO A 97 -19.31 12.50 -15.03
CA PRO A 97 -19.23 12.29 -16.45
C PRO A 97 -18.18 13.26 -16.97
N ASP A 98 -17.08 12.70 -17.46
CA ASP A 98 -16.02 13.47 -18.07
C ASP A 98 -16.68 14.06 -19.30
N ASP A 99 -17.24 15.26 -19.13
CA ASP A 99 -17.62 16.12 -20.23
C ASP A 99 -16.31 16.32 -20.98
N GLY A 100 -16.05 15.45 -21.98
CA GLY A 100 -14.80 15.30 -22.72
C GLY A 100 -14.35 16.54 -23.52
N LEU A 101 -14.76 17.71 -23.08
CA LEU A 101 -14.45 19.04 -23.54
C LEU A 101 -13.03 19.51 -23.18
N VAL A 102 -12.34 18.86 -22.22
CA VAL A 102 -11.00 19.31 -21.81
C VAL A 102 -9.90 18.75 -22.71
N ALA A 103 -10.04 17.51 -23.19
CA ALA A 103 -9.10 16.91 -24.15
C ALA A 103 -9.13 17.59 -25.53
N ALA A 104 -10.24 18.22 -25.90
CA ALA A 104 -10.40 18.93 -27.17
C ALA A 104 -9.87 20.37 -27.18
N LYS A 105 -9.41 20.92 -26.04
CA LYS A 105 -8.93 22.31 -25.93
C LYS A 105 -7.42 22.49 -26.09
N VAL A 106 -6.69 21.40 -26.36
CA VAL A 106 -5.26 21.43 -26.64
C VAL A 106 -5.03 21.03 -28.10
N HIS A 107 -5.46 21.87 -29.04
CA HIS A 107 -5.01 21.90 -30.45
C HIS A 107 -5.07 23.34 -30.96
#